data_AF-A0A2N7PKU5-F1
#
_entry.id   AF-A0A2N7PKU5-F1
#
_cell.length_a   1.000
_cell.length_b   1.000
_cell.length_c   1.000
_cell.angle_alpha   90.00
_cell.angle_beta   90.00
_cell.angle_gamma   90.00
#
_symmetry.space_group_name_H-M   'P 1'
#
loop_
_entity.id
_entity.type
_entity.pdbx_description
1 polymer ?
#
loop_
_entity_poly.entity_id
_entity_poly.type
_entity_poly.pdbx_seq_one_letter_code
_entity_poly.pdbx_strand_id
1 'polypeptide(L)' 'MCQAKIWVRVKGEEREVARDITQLEVKGDSLLLKTFFEAPKEIKGRIKEIDFLKGKVIIEADEFPQ' A
#
# COMPACT_ATOMS: atom_id res chain seq x y z
N MET A 1 3.63 -13.48 13.07
CA MET A 1 3.83 -12.04 12.79
C MET A 1 2.88 -11.66 11.67
N CYS A 2 1.98 -10.71 11.87
CA CYS A 2 1.02 -10.29 10.85
C CYS A 2 1.57 -9.05 10.16
N GLN A 3 2.28 -9.24 9.03
CA GLN A 3 2.74 -8.11 8.22
C GLN A 3 1.68 -7.77 7.17
N ALA A 4 1.49 -6.47 6.92
CA ALA A 4 0.45 -6.01 6.01
C ALA A 4 0.86 -6.16 4.54
N LYS A 5 -0.16 -6.29 3.69
CA LYS A 5 -0.07 -6.28 2.23
C LYS A 5 -0.74 -5.04 1.68
N ILE A 6 -0.10 -4.42 0.70
CA ILE A 6 -0.62 -3.25 0.01
C ILE A 6 -1.23 -3.67 -1.31
N TRP A 7 -2.46 -3.23 -1.49
CA TRP A 7 -3.21 -3.34 -2.72
C TRP A 7 -3.44 -1.94 -3.26
N VAL A 8 -3.25 -1.77 -4.56
CA VAL A 8 -3.60 -0.53 -5.25
C VAL A 8 -4.87 -0.78 -6.04
N ARG A 9 -5.82 0.15 -5.96
CA ARG A 9 -7.04 0.17 -6.75
C ARG A 9 -6.97 1.30 -7.77
N VAL A 10 -7.17 0.97 -9.05
CA VAL A 10 -7.24 1.93 -10.17
C VAL A 10 -8.46 1.58 -11.00
N LYS A 11 -9.39 2.54 -11.18
CA LYS A 11 -10.62 2.37 -11.99
C LYS A 11 -11.42 1.09 -11.65
N GLY A 12 -11.42 0.70 -10.37
CA GLY A 12 -12.12 -0.49 -9.88
C GLY A 12 -11.34 -1.81 -9.94
N GLU A 13 -10.15 -1.84 -10.55
CA GLU A 13 -9.27 -3.01 -10.54
C GLU A 13 -8.29 -2.94 -9.35
N GLU A 14 -8.14 -4.04 -8.59
CA GLU A 14 -7.20 -4.14 -7.48
C GLU A 14 -6.01 -5.05 -7.79
N ARG A 15 -4.79 -4.62 -7.42
CA ARG A 15 -3.56 -5.44 -7.55
C ARG A 15 -2.73 -5.38 -6.28
N GLU A 16 -2.20 -6.53 -5.84
CA GLU A 16 -1.19 -6.59 -4.78
C GLU A 16 0.13 -6.02 -5.33
N VAL A 17 0.68 -4.98 -4.69
CA VAL A 17 1.89 -4.28 -5.16
C VAL A 17 3.06 -4.39 -4.19
N ALA A 18 2.78 -4.66 -2.90
CA ALA A 18 3.81 -4.84 -1.89
C ALA A 18 3.30 -5.74 -0.76
N ARG A 19 4.24 -6.42 -0.11
CA ARG A 19 4.02 -7.29 1.05
C ARG A 19 5.09 -7.04 2.11
N ASP A 20 4.95 -7.70 3.25
CA ASP A 20 5.89 -7.60 4.36
C ASP A 20 6.08 -6.15 4.86
N ILE A 21 4.99 -5.36 4.81
CA ILE A 21 5.00 -3.97 5.25
C ILE A 21 5.10 -3.89 6.76
N THR A 22 6.06 -3.08 7.21
CA THR A 22 6.34 -2.82 8.63
C THR A 22 5.90 -1.42 9.04
N GLN A 23 5.87 -0.47 8.10
CA GLN A 23 5.45 0.89 8.35
C GLN A 23 4.85 1.50 7.07
N LEU A 24 3.80 2.30 7.25
CA LEU A 24 3.21 3.15 6.22
C LEU A 24 3.17 4.58 6.76
N GLU A 25 3.73 5.53 6.01
CA GLU A 25 3.71 6.96 6.34
C GLU A 25 2.96 7.73 5.27
N VAL A 26 2.08 8.65 5.68
CA VAL A 26 1.34 9.52 4.76
C VAL A 26 2.14 10.80 4.52
N LYS A 27 2.49 11.10 3.27
CA LYS A 27 3.26 12.25 2.83
C LYS A 27 2.48 13.09 1.81
N GLY A 28 1.47 13.82 2.27
CA GLY A 28 0.67 14.66 1.38
C GLY A 28 -0.16 13.82 0.40
N ASP A 29 0.26 13.80 -0.87
CA ASP A 29 -0.36 13.02 -1.96
C ASP A 29 0.33 11.66 -2.22
N SER A 30 1.37 11.33 -1.46
CA SER A 30 2.07 10.05 -1.53
C SER A 30 2.05 9.29 -0.20
N LEU A 31 2.35 8.00 -0.28
CA LEU A 31 2.47 7.06 0.82
C LEU A 31 3.86 6.41 0.76
N LEU A 32 4.64 6.55 1.82
CA LEU A 32 5.93 5.87 1.95
C LEU A 32 5.72 4.54 2.67
N LEU A 33 6.04 3.45 1.98
CA LEU A 33 5.93 2.08 2.46
C LEU A 33 7.31 1.57 2.82
N LYS A 34 7.52 1.20 4.09
CA LYS A 34 8.71 0.48 4.51
C LYS A 34 8.38 -0.99 4.64
N THR A 35 9.26 -1.81 4.08
CA THR A 35 9.13 -3.26 4.10
C THR A 35 10.20 -3.86 5.00
N PHE A 36 10.05 -5.13 5.35
CA PHE A 36 11.04 -5.83 6.16
C PHE A 36 12.32 -6.20 5.39
N PHE A 37 12.20 -6.51 4.09
CA PHE A 37 13.29 -7.08 3.29
C PHE A 37 13.74 -6.20 2.11
N GLU A 38 12.85 -5.39 1.55
CA GLU A 38 13.08 -4.53 0.40
C GLU A 38 13.27 -3.06 0.81
N ALA A 39 13.89 -2.27 -0.08
CA ALA A 39 13.98 -0.83 0.08
C ALA A 39 12.58 -0.17 0.18
N PRO A 40 12.45 0.97 0.89
CA PRO A 40 11.20 1.69 0.95
C PRO A 40 10.69 2.08 -0.44
N LYS A 41 9.37 1.95 -0.65
CA LYS A 41 8.68 2.31 -1.88
C LYS A 41 7.74 3.48 -1.63
N GLU A 42 7.70 4.44 -2.53
CA GLU A 42 6.77 5.55 -2.47
C GLU A 42 5.69 5.37 -3.54
N ILE A 43 4.43 5.46 -3.13
CA ILE A 43 3.27 5.31 -4.01
C ILE A 43 2.42 6.57 -3.95
N LYS A 44 2.05 7.14 -5.09
CA LYS A 44 1.06 8.20 -5.15
C LYS A 44 -0.34 7.65 -4.96
N GLY A 45 -1.12 8.27 -4.09
CA GLY A 45 -2.48 7.82 -3.81
C GLY A 45 -2.89 8.06 -2.36
N ARG A 46 -4.09 7.58 -2.02
CA ARG A 46 -4.67 7.76 -0.69
C ARG A 46 -5.16 6.43 -0.14
N ILE A 47 -5.05 6.25 1.17
CA ILE A 47 -5.61 5.07 1.83
C ILE A 47 -7.12 5.08 1.66
N LYS A 48 -7.65 4.02 1.03
CA LYS A 48 -9.08 3.82 0.82
C LYS A 48 -9.70 3.00 1.93
N GLU A 49 -9.03 1.92 2.33
CA GLU A 49 -9.53 0.93 3.28
C GLU A 49 -8.36 0.23 3.98
N ILE A 50 -8.55 -0.12 5.25
CA ILE A 50 -7.66 -1.00 6.01
C ILE A 50 -8.48 -2.12 6.64
N ASP A 51 -8.14 -3.36 6.31
CA ASP A 51 -8.65 -4.58 6.95
C ASP A 51 -7.55 -5.15 7.84
N PHE A 52 -7.63 -4.86 9.14
CA PHE A 52 -6.67 -5.31 10.14
C PHE A 52 -6.67 -6.83 10.35
N LEU A 53 -7.83 -7.48 10.15
CA LEU A 53 -7.95 -8.93 10.33
C LEU A 53 -7.21 -9.68 9.22
N LYS A 54 -7.30 -9.17 7.98
CA LYS A 54 -6.59 -9.74 6.81
C LYS A 54 -5.19 -9.16 6.62
N GLY A 55 -4.79 -8.15 7.40
CA GLY A 55 -3.57 -7.39 7.16
C GLY A 55 -3.53 -6.78 5.76
N LYS A 56 -4.66 -6.25 5.28
CA LYS A 56 -4.79 -5.70 3.92
C LYS A 56 -5.01 -4.19 3.98
N VAL A 57 -4.23 -3.44 3.22
CA VAL A 57 -4.41 -2.00 3.00
C VAL A 57 -4.69 -1.77 1.53
N ILE A 58 -5.76 -1.03 1.22
CA ILE A 58 -6.11 -0.63 -0.15
C ILE A 58 -5.78 0.86 -0.32
N ILE A 59 -5.02 1.18 -1.35
CA ILE A 59 -4.68 2.53 -1.79
C ILE A 59 -5.46 2.82 -3.07
N GLU A 60 -6.22 3.91 -3.09
CA GLU A 60 -6.82 4.43 -4.33
C GLU A 60 -5.78 5.32 -5.03
N ALA A 61 -5.52 5.04 -6.31
CA ALA A 61 -4.58 5.78 -7.16
C ALA A 61 -5.13 5.95 -8.58
N ASP A 62 -4.57 6.91 -9.33
CA ASP A 62 -4.94 7.13 -10.73
C ASP A 62 -4.27 6.14 -11.68
N GLU A 63 -3.11 5.60 -11.30
CA GLU A 63 -2.30 4.67 -12.07
C GLU A 63 -1.64 3.63 -11.15
N PHE A 64 -1.35 2.43 -11.69
CA PHE A 64 -0.62 1.42 -10.92
C PHE A 64 0.86 1.80 -10.82
N PRO A 65 1.50 1.63 -9.65
CA PRO A 65 2.94 1.81 -9.53
C PRO A 65 3.66 0.80 -10.44
N GLN A 66 4.72 1.26 -11.12
CA GLN A 66 5.60 0.42 -11.95
C GLN A 66 6.56 -0.41 -11.11
#